data_AF-A0A3M6R1A8-F1
#
_entry.id   AF-A0A3M6R1A8-F1
#
_cell.length_a   1.000
_cell.length_b   1.000
_cell.length_c   1.000
_cell.angle_alpha   90.00
_cell.angle_beta   90.00
_cell.angle_gamma   90.00
#
_symmetry.space_group_name_H-M   'P 1'
#
loop_
_entity.id
_entity.type
_entity.pdbx_description
1 polymer ?
#
loop_
_entity_poly.entity_id
_entity_poly.type
_entity_poly.pdbx_seq_one_letter_code
_entity_poly.pdbx_strand_id
1 'polypeptide(L)'
;MKIEGYGPHDQVLMVSVTSVKPGLKYDDACLLKAGDHPFIRHDSYVYYRDPRIELASKVTENVQIGQWVAREPCNAQVMARVLDGFQRSRLLPRYVKNLL
;
A
#
# COMPACT_ATOMS: atom_id res chain seq x y z
N MET A 1 9.61 -8.76 7.04
CA MET A 1 10.29 -9.70 6.13
C MET A 1 11.64 -9.13 5.79
N LYS A 2 12.67 -9.95 5.61
CA LYS A 2 13.96 -9.47 5.12
C LYS A 2 13.92 -9.38 3.60
N ILE A 3 14.22 -8.21 3.06
CA ILE A 3 14.26 -7.93 1.62
C ILE A 3 15.73 -7.83 1.20
N GLU A 4 16.14 -8.66 0.25
CA GLU A 4 17.51 -8.64 -0.28
C GLU A 4 17.87 -7.24 -0.82
N GLY A 5 19.07 -6.75 -0.47
CA GLY A 5 19.51 -5.40 -0.83
C GLY A 5 19.04 -4.27 0.10
N TYR A 6 18.18 -4.54 1.09
CA TYR A 6 17.65 -3.53 2.03
C TYR A 6 18.16 -3.68 3.48
N GLY A 7 19.20 -4.48 3.67
CA GLY A 7 19.87 -4.68 4.96
C GLY A 7 19.31 -5.83 5.80
N PRO A 8 19.86 -6.08 7.00
CA PRO A 8 19.62 -7.31 7.76
C PRO A 8 18.32 -7.31 8.58
N HIS A 9 17.66 -6.16 8.70
CA HIS A 9 16.48 -5.95 9.52
C HIS A 9 15.20 -6.37 8.80
N ASP A 10 14.08 -6.42 9.52
CA ASP A 10 12.78 -6.62 8.90
C ASP A 10 12.28 -5.34 8.23
N GLN A 11 11.84 -5.48 6.99
CA GLN A 11 11.15 -4.45 6.23
C GLN A 11 9.66 -4.77 6.06
N VAL A 12 8.92 -3.71 5.74
CA VAL A 12 7.55 -3.74 5.25
C VAL A 12 7.46 -2.95 3.95
N LEU A 13 6.64 -3.45 3.03
CA LEU A 13 6.31 -2.76 1.80
C LEU A 13 5.01 -1.97 2.00
N MET A 14 5.06 -0.68 1.73
CA MET A 14 3.95 0.25 1.89
C MET A 14 3.54 0.81 0.53
N VAL A 15 2.24 0.86 0.30
CA VAL A 15 1.62 1.56 -0.84
C VAL A 15 0.65 2.60 -0.31
N SER A 16 0.51 3.70 -1.05
CA SER A 16 -0.43 4.76 -0.69
C SER A 16 -1.81 4.48 -1.28
N VAL A 17 -2.84 5.12 -0.72
CA VAL A 17 -4.18 5.15 -1.31
C VAL A 17 -4.54 6.59 -1.60
N THR A 18 -5.17 6.83 -2.76
CA THR A 18 -5.51 8.17 -3.23
C THR A 18 -6.90 8.18 -3.84
N SER A 19 -7.64 9.27 -3.64
CA SER A 19 -9.00 9.40 -4.15
C SER A 19 -9.01 9.52 -5.67
N VAL A 20 -10.00 8.89 -6.31
CA VAL A 20 -10.29 9.08 -7.74
C VAL A 20 -10.83 10.50 -7.92
N LYS A 21 -10.23 11.25 -8.85
CA LYS A 21 -10.65 12.61 -9.21
C LYS A 21 -11.18 12.63 -10.65
N PRO A 22 -12.33 13.27 -10.93
CA PRO A 22 -12.86 13.39 -12.27
C PRO A 22 -11.83 13.99 -13.24
N GLY A 23 -11.73 13.43 -14.44
CA GLY A 23 -10.83 13.91 -15.50
C GLY A 23 -9.34 13.58 -15.32
N LEU A 24 -8.93 13.01 -14.18
CA LEU A 24 -7.56 12.55 -13.97
C LEU A 24 -7.42 11.06 -14.26
N LYS A 25 -6.35 10.69 -14.96
CA LYS A 25 -5.96 9.28 -15.14
C LYS A 25 -5.45 8.73 -13.82
N TYR A 26 -5.85 7.50 -13.51
CA TYR A 26 -5.41 6.75 -12.34
C TYR A 26 -5.06 5.32 -12.72
N ASP A 27 -4.43 4.60 -11.79
CA ASP A 27 -4.17 3.17 -11.94
C ASP A 27 -5.42 2.39 -11.55
N ASP A 28 -6.01 1.66 -12.49
CA ASP A 28 -7.22 0.86 -12.27
C ASP A 28 -6.93 -0.57 -11.79
N ALA A 29 -5.66 -0.90 -11.54
CA ALA A 29 -5.26 -2.22 -11.07
C ALA A 29 -5.89 -2.60 -9.71
N CYS A 30 -6.14 -1.63 -8.83
CA CYS A 30 -6.89 -1.85 -7.59
C CYS A 30 -7.72 -0.62 -7.21
N LEU A 31 -9.03 -0.73 -7.41
CA LEU A 31 -10.01 0.24 -6.94
C LEU A 31 -10.55 -0.16 -5.56
N LEU A 32 -10.69 0.84 -4.70
CA LEU A 32 -11.31 0.75 -3.37
C LEU A 32 -12.55 1.64 -3.35
N LYS A 33 -13.65 1.13 -2.81
CA LYS A 33 -14.95 1.79 -2.68
C LYS A 33 -15.25 2.06 -1.21
N ALA A 34 -16.17 2.99 -0.96
CA ALA A 34 -16.68 3.22 0.38
C ALA A 34 -17.25 1.91 0.95
N GLY A 35 -16.86 1.59 2.20
CA GLY A 35 -17.24 0.33 2.87
C GLY A 35 -16.21 -0.80 2.76
N ASP A 36 -15.25 -0.73 1.83
CA ASP A 36 -14.16 -1.72 1.79
C ASP A 36 -13.28 -1.65 3.05
N HIS A 37 -13.06 -0.44 3.56
CA HIS A 37 -12.32 -0.18 4.78
C HIS A 37 -12.82 1.11 5.45
N PRO A 38 -12.89 1.24 6.80
CA PRO A 38 -13.39 2.44 7.48
C PRO A 38 -12.70 3.76 7.08
N PHE A 39 -11.44 3.69 6.67
CA PHE A 39 -10.67 4.84 6.17
C PHE A 39 -11.12 5.32 4.76
N ILE A 40 -11.70 4.44 3.94
CA ILE A 40 -12.09 4.74 2.56
C ILE A 40 -13.52 5.28 2.55
N ARG A 41 -13.64 6.59 2.35
CA ARG A 41 -14.94 7.31 2.33
C ARG A 41 -15.43 7.65 0.92
N HIS A 42 -14.53 7.60 -0.05
CA HIS A 42 -14.79 7.91 -1.45
C HIS A 42 -14.06 6.90 -2.33
N ASP A 43 -14.50 6.79 -3.58
CA ASP A 43 -13.81 6.00 -4.60
C ASP A 43 -12.33 6.38 -4.63
N SER A 44 -11.48 5.38 -4.42
CA SER A 44 -10.04 5.54 -4.29
C SER A 44 -9.34 4.42 -5.05
N TYR A 45 -8.05 4.59 -5.29
CA TYR A 45 -7.21 3.58 -5.92
C TYR A 45 -5.90 3.45 -5.15
N VAL A 46 -5.31 2.25 -5.23
CA VAL A 46 -3.98 2.01 -4.66
C VAL A 46 -2.93 2.61 -5.58
N TYR A 47 -2.07 3.44 -5.00
CA TYR A 47 -1.02 4.15 -5.73
C TYR A 47 0.27 3.33 -5.76
N TYR A 48 0.38 2.44 -6.76
CA TYR A 48 1.54 1.57 -6.92
C TYR A 48 2.78 2.25 -7.52
N ARG A 49 2.67 3.48 -8.03
CA ARG A 49 3.78 4.16 -8.72
C ARG A 49 4.95 4.52 -7.80
N ASP A 50 4.67 4.79 -6.53
CA ASP A 50 5.68 5.19 -5.55
C ASP A 50 5.54 4.36 -4.26
N PRO A 51 5.86 3.05 -4.34
CA PRO A 51 5.87 2.20 -3.16
C PRO A 51 7.07 2.56 -2.27
N ARG A 52 6.92 2.34 -0.96
CA ARG A 52 7.99 2.58 0.01
C ARG A 52 8.35 1.28 0.71
N ILE A 53 9.65 1.04 0.85
CA ILE A 53 10.17 -0.03 1.68
C ILE A 53 10.68 0.63 2.96
N GLU A 54 10.07 0.30 4.08
CA GLU A 54 10.39 0.88 5.38
C GLU A 54 10.82 -0.21 6.36
N LEU A 55 11.63 0.15 7.35
CA LEU A 55 11.94 -0.74 8.46
C LEU A 55 10.68 -0.97 9.29
N ALA A 56 10.39 -2.23 9.62
CA ALA A 56 9.23 -2.59 10.44
C ALA A 56 9.29 -1.94 11.84
N SER A 57 10.51 -1.80 12.39
CA SER A 57 10.75 -1.10 13.65
C SER A 57 10.38 0.38 13.55
N LYS A 58 10.78 1.06 12.47
CA LYS A 58 10.46 2.47 12.23
C LYS A 58 8.94 2.69 12.12
N VAL A 59 8.21 1.81 11.44
CA VAL A 59 6.75 1.89 11.37
C VAL A 59 6.12 1.79 12.76
N THR A 60 6.57 0.80 13.54
CA THR A 60 6.11 0.60 14.92
C THR A 60 6.40 1.80 15.81
N GLU A 61 7.62 2.34 15.75
CA GLU A 61 8.05 3.51 16.53
C GLU A 61 7.22 4.75 16.18
N ASN A 62 7.02 5.03 14.89
CA ASN A 62 6.22 6.18 14.45
C ASN A 62 4.77 6.10 14.95
N VAL A 63 4.20 4.88 15.04
CA VAL A 63 2.88 4.66 15.64
C VAL A 63 2.91 4.89 17.15
N GLN A 64 3.94 4.36 17.84
CA GLN A 64 4.07 4.49 19.30
C GLN A 64 4.24 5.94 19.76
N ILE A 65 5.00 6.76 19.03
CA ILE A 65 5.21 8.18 19.36
C ILE A 65 4.07 9.09 18.87
N GLY A 66 3.01 8.51 18.27
CA GLY A 66 1.86 9.25 17.76
C GLY A 66 2.11 10.04 16.47
N GLN A 67 3.26 9.87 15.82
CA GLN A 67 3.56 10.50 14.53
C GLN A 67 2.69 9.89 13.41
N TRP A 68 2.45 8.58 13.46
CA TRP A 68 1.56 7.86 12.55
C TRP A 68 0.33 7.36 13.30
N VAL A 69 -0.84 7.47 12.64
CA VAL A 69 -2.09 6.98 13.20
C VAL A 69 -2.36 5.57 12.66
N ALA A 70 -2.26 4.58 13.54
CA ALA A 70 -2.72 3.23 13.21
C ALA A 70 -4.22 3.24 12.90
N ARG A 71 -4.59 2.55 11.83
CA ARG A 71 -5.98 2.31 11.42
C ARG A 71 -6.29 0.83 11.56
N GLU A 72 -7.57 0.51 11.41
CA GLU A 72 -8.06 -0.85 11.37
C GLU A 72 -7.31 -1.67 10.29
N PRO A 73 -7.14 -2.99 10.48
CA PRO A 73 -6.61 -3.84 9.44
C PRO A 73 -7.63 -3.97 8.29
N CYS A 74 -7.14 -4.08 7.06
CA CYS A 74 -7.97 -4.49 5.93
C CYS A 74 -8.49 -5.91 6.14
N ASN A 75 -9.73 -6.17 5.72
CA ASN A 75 -10.22 -7.53 5.64
C ASN A 75 -9.47 -8.32 4.55
N ALA A 76 -9.61 -9.66 4.59
CA ALA A 76 -8.89 -10.56 3.68
C ALA A 76 -9.24 -10.29 2.21
N GLN A 77 -10.50 -9.93 1.90
CA GLN A 77 -10.93 -9.66 0.53
C GLN A 77 -10.24 -8.42 -0.05
N VAL A 78 -10.18 -7.32 0.70
CA VAL A 78 -9.50 -6.09 0.29
C VAL A 78 -8.02 -6.34 0.14
N MET A 79 -7.39 -7.03 1.10
CA MET A 79 -5.98 -7.37 1.02
C MET A 79 -5.66 -8.20 -0.24
N ALA A 80 -6.49 -9.20 -0.57
CA ALA A 80 -6.32 -10.00 -1.77
C ALA A 80 -6.39 -9.15 -3.06
N ARG A 81 -7.31 -8.18 -3.14
CA ARG A 81 -7.36 -7.25 -4.29
C ARG A 81 -6.15 -6.33 -4.37
N VAL A 82 -5.59 -5.91 -3.22
CA VAL A 82 -4.37 -5.10 -3.19
C VAL A 82 -3.18 -5.92 -3.73
N LEU A 83 -3.10 -7.21 -3.41
CA LEU A 83 -2.07 -8.10 -3.94
C LEU A 83 -2.27 -8.42 -5.43
N ASP A 84 -3.50 -8.66 -5.89
CA ASP A 84 -3.80 -8.84 -7.32
C ASP A 84 -3.43 -7.58 -8.13
N GLY A 85 -3.85 -6.41 -7.63
CA GLY A 85 -3.53 -5.13 -8.25
C GLY A 85 -2.03 -4.84 -8.29
N PHE A 86 -1.28 -5.27 -7.25
CA PHE A 86 0.17 -5.17 -7.22
C PHE A 86 0.82 -5.96 -8.38
N GLN A 87 0.36 -7.18 -8.64
CA GLN A 87 0.88 -8.01 -9.72
C GLN A 87 0.47 -7.50 -11.11
N ARG A 88 -0.69 -6.86 -11.22
CA ARG A 88 -1.24 -6.38 -12.50
C ARG A 88 -0.83 -4.96 -12.88
N SER A 89 -0.55 -4.10 -11.91
CA SER A 89 -0.19 -2.72 -12.17
C SER A 89 1.04 -2.64 -13.08
N ARG A 90 0.91 -1.85 -14.14
CA ARG A 90 2.01 -1.51 -15.05
C ARG A 90 2.87 -0.37 -14.51
N LEU A 91 2.39 0.32 -13.48
CA LEU A 91 3.05 1.47 -12.88
C LEU A 91 3.93 1.09 -11.68
N LEU A 92 3.79 -0.13 -11.16
CA LEU A 92 4.64 -0.65 -10.11
C LEU A 92 6.11 -0.74 -10.59
N PRO A 93 7.07 -0.14 -9.87
CA PRO A 93 8.48 -0.27 -10.21
C PRO A 93 8.95 -1.73 -10.21
N ARG A 94 9.71 -2.11 -11.24
CA ARG A 94 10.17 -3.50 -11.44
C ARG A 94 10.95 -4.05 -10.25
N TYR A 95 11.77 -3.21 -9.59
CA TYR A 95 12.55 -3.63 -8.43
C TYR A 95 11.66 -4.06 -7.24
N VAL A 96 10.45 -3.51 -7.13
CA VAL A 96 9.48 -3.87 -6.09
C VAL A 96 8.64 -5.06 -6.53
N LYS A 97 8.30 -5.15 -7.82
CA LYS A 97 7.56 -6.28 -8.37
C LYS A 97 8.29 -7.61 -8.17
N ASN A 98 9.62 -7.61 -8.18
CA ASN A 98 10.43 -8.81 -7.98
C ASN A 98 10.56 -9.23 -6.51
N LEU A 99 9.93 -8.53 -5.56
CA LEU A 99 9.99 -8.83 -4.13
C LEU A 99 8.90 -9.79 -3.64
N LEU A 100 7.85 -10.01 -4.44
CA LEU A 100 6.69 -10.86 -4.17
C LEU A 100 6.41 -11.76 -5.37
#